data_AF-A0A7V5VCC9-F1
#
_entry.id   AF-A0A7V5VCC9-F1
#
_cell.length_a   1.000
_cell.length_b   1.000
_cell.length_c   1.000
_cell.angle_alpha   90.00
_cell.angle_beta   90.00
_cell.angle_gamma   90.00
#
_symmetry.space_group_name_H-M   'P 1'
#
loop_
_entity.id
_entity.type
_entity.pdbx_description
1 polymer ?
#
loop_
_entity_poly.entity_id
_entity_poly.type
_entity_poly.pdbx_seq_one_letter_code
_entity_poly.pdbx_strand_id
1 'polypeptide(L)'
;MTAVKSLSFNLPARVRAFSDRPVSWAEQKLAAPVRAEAEHKAEEPAAEPENLPEAESTETGLAEQIAEENSGEGRKDQHGHDEEERHTPGHGEDYAEELAQQRHKLDKVVEALQQAIAGFADAREKFRRDFEVSAVKLVYEIATKVIHKELATSPDIILYQIQETLKNIADDAEIRIRCHPADHDYLAQETEFITWLQNTYPACRVVPDESVGRGGCIVETAGEVHDATIESQLAEIRKHLSAKVEEHA
;
A
#
# COMPACT_ATOMS: atom_id res chain seq x y z
N MET A 1 -2.30 -10.91 21.77
CA MET A 1 -3.66 -10.41 21.47
C MET A 1 -3.89 -9.18 22.33
N THR A 2 -3.40 -8.02 21.87
CA THR A 2 -3.48 -6.77 22.61
C THR A 2 -4.58 -5.94 21.96
N ALA A 3 -5.67 -5.73 22.69
CA ALA A 3 -6.82 -4.97 22.23
C ALA A 3 -6.40 -3.54 21.88
N VAL A 4 -6.56 -3.16 20.61
CA VAL A 4 -6.50 -1.76 20.17
C VAL A 4 -7.65 -1.05 20.87
N LYS A 5 -7.35 -0.27 21.92
CA LYS A 5 -8.32 0.64 22.53
C LYS A 5 -8.82 1.58 21.43
N SER A 6 -10.10 1.50 21.12
CA SER A 6 -10.80 2.39 20.21
C SER A 6 -10.61 3.84 20.67
N LEU A 7 -9.81 4.64 19.94
CA LEU A 7 -9.88 6.09 20.05
C LEU A 7 -11.22 6.51 19.43
N SER A 8 -12.19 6.82 20.28
CA SER A 8 -13.47 7.39 19.84
C SER A 8 -13.27 8.86 19.51
N PHE A 9 -12.84 9.15 18.28
CA PHE A 9 -12.74 10.53 17.77
C PHE A 9 -14.16 11.07 17.54
N ASN A 10 -14.56 12.13 18.24
CA ASN A 10 -15.90 12.71 18.12
C ASN A 10 -15.94 13.67 16.93
N LEU A 11 -15.78 13.12 15.72
CA LEU A 11 -15.72 13.88 14.47
C LEU A 11 -17.03 14.68 14.24
N PRO A 12 -16.95 15.93 13.72
CA PRO A 12 -18.14 16.70 13.36
C PRO A 12 -19.02 15.93 12.37
N ALA A 13 -20.35 16.18 12.38
CA ALA A 13 -21.34 15.35 11.69
C ALA A 13 -21.04 15.12 10.18
N ARG A 14 -20.42 16.08 9.51
CA ARG A 14 -19.98 15.96 8.10
C ARG A 14 -18.79 15.02 7.90
N VAL A 15 -17.90 14.90 8.87
CA VAL A 15 -16.71 14.02 8.80
C VAL A 15 -17.07 12.58 9.18
N ARG A 16 -18.02 12.37 10.10
CA ARG A 16 -18.68 11.06 10.29
C ARG A 16 -19.35 10.57 9.01
N ALA A 17 -20.05 11.47 8.32
CA ALA A 17 -20.66 11.16 7.04
C ALA A 17 -19.63 10.84 5.93
N PHE A 18 -18.34 11.13 6.11
CA PHE A 18 -17.27 10.71 5.20
C PHE A 18 -16.65 9.37 5.63
N SER A 19 -16.41 9.16 6.94
CA SER A 19 -15.84 7.90 7.47
C SER A 19 -16.77 6.71 7.31
N ASP A 20 -18.09 6.92 7.39
CA ASP A 20 -19.10 5.85 7.34
C ASP A 20 -19.58 5.54 5.91
N ARG A 21 -18.98 6.14 4.87
CA ARG A 21 -19.36 5.88 3.49
C ARG A 21 -18.57 4.72 2.88
N PRO A 22 -19.24 3.66 2.39
CA PRO A 22 -18.58 2.51 1.78
C PRO A 22 -17.85 2.91 0.51
N VAL A 23 -16.63 2.38 0.28
CA VAL A 23 -15.71 2.70 -0.84
C VAL A 23 -16.37 2.77 -2.23
N SER A 24 -17.55 2.17 -2.42
CA SER A 24 -18.40 2.31 -3.61
C SER A 24 -18.74 3.75 -4.01
N TRP A 25 -18.73 4.72 -3.08
CA TRP A 25 -18.97 6.13 -3.40
C TRP A 25 -17.79 6.76 -4.17
N ALA A 26 -16.56 6.30 -3.91
CA ALA A 26 -15.35 6.80 -4.55
C ALA A 26 -15.23 6.24 -5.98
N GLU A 27 -15.65 4.99 -6.18
CA GLU A 27 -15.73 4.34 -7.49
C GLU A 27 -16.69 5.09 -8.44
N GLN A 28 -17.83 5.58 -7.93
CA GLN A 28 -18.82 6.29 -8.74
C GLN A 28 -18.39 7.70 -9.20
N LYS A 29 -17.55 8.42 -8.44
CA LYS A 29 -17.16 9.80 -8.78
C LYS A 29 -15.83 9.92 -9.52
N LEU A 30 -14.94 8.95 -9.40
CA LEU A 30 -13.67 8.92 -10.16
C LEU A 30 -13.81 8.31 -11.56
N ALA A 31 -14.90 7.59 -11.84
CA ALA A 31 -15.16 6.98 -13.15
C ALA A 31 -15.59 7.96 -14.26
N ALA A 32 -15.93 9.21 -13.93
CA ALA A 32 -16.47 10.16 -14.91
C ALA A 32 -15.41 10.85 -15.80
N PRO A 33 -14.24 11.32 -15.31
CA PRO A 33 -13.27 11.99 -16.19
C PRO A 33 -12.32 11.03 -16.92
N VAL A 34 -12.01 9.85 -16.39
CA VAL A 34 -11.00 8.94 -17.00
C VAL A 34 -11.57 8.19 -18.21
N ARG A 35 -12.89 7.98 -18.27
CA ARG A 35 -13.56 7.29 -19.37
C ARG A 35 -13.65 8.15 -20.65
N ALA A 36 -13.74 9.47 -20.50
CA ALA A 36 -13.88 10.39 -21.64
C ALA A 36 -12.60 10.55 -22.47
N GLU A 37 -11.41 10.40 -21.87
CA GLU A 37 -10.13 10.48 -22.58
C GLU A 37 -9.76 9.18 -23.32
N ALA A 38 -10.27 8.03 -22.87
CA ALA A 38 -10.05 6.75 -23.53
C ALA A 38 -10.96 6.56 -24.77
N GLU A 39 -12.16 7.14 -24.75
CA GLU A 39 -13.17 6.94 -25.80
C GLU A 39 -12.91 7.79 -27.07
N HIS A 40 -12.10 8.86 -27.01
CA HIS A 40 -11.89 9.76 -28.16
C HIS A 40 -10.72 9.37 -29.10
N LYS A 41 -9.97 8.30 -28.81
CA LYS A 41 -8.77 7.91 -29.58
C LYS A 41 -8.91 6.61 -30.39
N ALA A 42 -10.11 6.04 -30.47
CA ALA A 42 -10.34 4.71 -31.03
C ALA A 42 -11.38 4.66 -32.16
N GLU A 43 -11.55 5.74 -32.93
CA GLU A 43 -12.52 5.77 -34.02
C GLU A 43 -11.84 5.78 -35.41
N GLU A 44 -12.28 4.80 -36.23
CA GLU A 44 -12.04 4.46 -37.64
C GLU A 44 -10.86 3.54 -38.06
N PRO A 45 -11.11 2.59 -39.00
CA PRO A 45 -12.24 1.64 -39.01
C PRO A 45 -11.81 0.18 -39.28
N ALA A 46 -12.73 -0.72 -38.94
CA ALA A 46 -12.65 -2.16 -39.07
C ALA A 46 -12.58 -2.66 -40.53
N ALA A 47 -11.82 -3.74 -40.73
CA ALA A 47 -12.03 -4.72 -41.79
C ALA A 47 -12.41 -6.05 -41.14
N GLU A 48 -13.64 -6.49 -41.35
CA GLU A 48 -14.14 -7.85 -41.04
C GLU A 48 -13.85 -8.80 -42.23
N PRO A 49 -14.17 -10.10 -42.16
CA PRO A 49 -13.77 -11.09 -41.15
C PRO A 49 -13.34 -12.43 -41.82
N GLU A 50 -12.44 -13.21 -41.21
CA GLU A 50 -12.29 -14.61 -41.64
C GLU A 50 -12.11 -15.58 -40.46
N ASN A 51 -13.19 -16.33 -40.23
CA ASN A 51 -13.38 -17.58 -39.47
C ASN A 51 -12.24 -18.09 -38.56
N LEU A 52 -12.56 -18.17 -37.27
CA LEU A 52 -11.94 -19.07 -36.30
C LEU A 52 -12.82 -20.33 -36.14
N PRO A 53 -12.32 -21.54 -36.42
CA PRO A 53 -12.79 -22.73 -35.72
C PRO A 53 -11.97 -22.92 -34.43
N GLU A 54 -12.69 -23.22 -33.35
CA GLU A 54 -12.20 -23.58 -32.02
C GLU A 54 -11.21 -24.75 -32.10
N ALA A 55 -10.06 -24.61 -31.42
CA ALA A 55 -9.11 -25.70 -31.24
C ALA A 55 -8.96 -26.00 -29.74
N GLU A 56 -9.74 -26.99 -29.31
CA GLU A 56 -9.50 -27.78 -28.12
C GLU A 56 -8.16 -28.54 -28.22
N SER A 57 -7.52 -28.74 -27.07
CA SER A 57 -6.72 -29.94 -26.75
C SER A 57 -5.44 -30.24 -27.55
N THR A 58 -4.31 -29.62 -27.20
CA THR A 58 -2.98 -30.19 -27.53
C THR A 58 -1.95 -29.95 -26.43
N GLU A 59 -2.10 -30.63 -25.28
CA GLU A 59 -0.99 -30.82 -24.33
C GLU A 59 -0.51 -32.29 -24.24
N THR A 60 -1.05 -33.20 -25.05
CA THR A 60 -0.73 -34.63 -24.96
C THR A 60 0.16 -35.19 -26.08
N GLY A 61 0.86 -34.35 -26.82
CA GLY A 61 1.68 -34.79 -27.97
C GLY A 61 3.19 -34.97 -27.72
N LEU A 62 3.78 -34.26 -26.75
CA LEU A 62 5.25 -34.30 -26.55
C LEU A 62 5.72 -35.35 -25.53
N ALA A 63 4.83 -35.89 -24.70
CA ALA A 63 5.19 -36.89 -23.70
C ALA A 63 5.26 -38.33 -24.25
N GLU A 64 4.62 -38.59 -25.39
CA GLU A 64 4.53 -39.95 -25.97
C GLU A 64 5.69 -40.27 -26.92
N GLN A 65 6.29 -39.25 -27.57
CA GLN A 65 7.42 -39.44 -28.49
C GLN A 65 8.73 -39.87 -27.78
N ILE A 66 8.90 -39.56 -26.49
CA ILE A 66 10.11 -39.92 -25.71
C ILE A 66 10.02 -41.36 -25.17
N ALA A 67 8.81 -41.92 -25.06
CA ALA A 67 8.59 -43.25 -24.50
C ALA A 67 8.73 -44.37 -25.56
N GLU A 68 8.47 -44.08 -26.83
CA GLU A 68 8.43 -45.08 -27.90
C GLU A 68 9.82 -45.39 -28.51
N GLU A 69 10.78 -44.49 -28.38
CA GLU A 69 12.16 -44.68 -28.88
C GLU A 69 13.01 -45.60 -27.98
N ASN A 70 12.61 -45.83 -26.72
CA ASN A 70 13.35 -46.68 -25.77
C ASN A 70 12.88 -48.15 -25.70
N SER A 71 11.85 -48.54 -26.45
CA SER A 71 11.22 -49.87 -26.30
C SER A 71 11.43 -50.81 -27.50
N GLY A 72 12.28 -50.42 -28.45
CA GLY A 72 12.37 -51.04 -29.78
C GLY A 72 13.69 -51.74 -30.13
N GLU A 73 14.40 -52.38 -29.20
CA GLU A 73 15.65 -53.08 -29.57
C GLU A 73 15.89 -54.42 -28.83
N GLY A 74 14.81 -55.12 -28.50
CA GLY A 74 14.86 -56.43 -27.86
C GLY A 74 14.04 -57.51 -28.57
N ARG A 75 14.46 -57.99 -29.77
CA ARG A 75 14.20 -59.33 -30.41
C ARG A 75 14.29 -59.20 -31.95
N LYS A 76 15.04 -59.98 -32.72
CA LYS A 76 15.64 -61.34 -32.63
C LYS A 76 16.83 -61.42 -33.61
N ASP A 77 17.77 -62.35 -33.39
CA ASP A 77 17.93 -63.55 -34.23
C ASP A 77 19.08 -64.44 -33.73
N GLN A 78 18.79 -65.73 -33.64
CA GLN A 78 19.76 -66.80 -33.43
C GLN A 78 20.43 -67.11 -34.77
N HIS A 79 21.77 -67.18 -34.82
CA HIS A 79 22.58 -68.25 -35.44
C HIS A 79 24.05 -68.01 -35.08
N GLY A 80 24.72 -69.06 -34.60
CA GLY A 80 26.08 -68.96 -34.06
C GLY A 80 27.18 -68.77 -35.12
N HIS A 81 28.30 -68.21 -34.69
CA HIS A 81 29.64 -68.79 -34.80
C HIS A 81 30.63 -67.89 -34.03
N ASP A 82 31.75 -68.49 -33.69
CA ASP A 82 32.86 -67.99 -32.90
C ASP A 82 33.44 -66.65 -33.42
N GLU A 83 33.86 -65.78 -32.51
CA GLU A 83 34.90 -64.73 -32.62
C GLU A 83 34.85 -63.93 -31.31
N GLU A 84 35.56 -64.34 -30.26
CA GLU A 84 36.96 -63.95 -30.00
C GLU A 84 37.16 -62.42 -29.99
N GLU A 85 37.53 -61.93 -28.80
CA GLU A 85 38.16 -60.64 -28.53
C GLU A 85 37.62 -59.39 -29.23
N ARG A 86 36.83 -58.60 -28.49
CA ARG A 86 37.02 -57.14 -28.43
C ARG A 86 36.41 -56.57 -27.16
N HIS A 87 37.03 -56.87 -26.02
CA HIS A 87 36.92 -56.01 -24.85
C HIS A 87 37.74 -54.74 -25.16
N THR A 88 37.11 -53.77 -25.84
CA THR A 88 37.73 -52.45 -26.03
C THR A 88 37.60 -51.67 -24.72
N PRO A 89 38.70 -51.31 -24.03
CA PRO A 89 38.63 -50.56 -22.77
C PRO A 89 38.12 -49.11 -22.94
N GLY A 90 38.04 -48.60 -24.16
CA GLY A 90 37.70 -47.18 -24.43
C GLY A 90 36.22 -46.81 -24.32
N HIS A 91 35.28 -47.75 -24.48
CA HIS A 91 33.85 -47.42 -24.45
C HIS A 91 33.34 -47.06 -23.04
N GLY A 92 33.98 -47.53 -21.97
CA GLY A 92 33.58 -47.22 -20.60
C GLY A 92 33.98 -45.81 -20.15
N GLU A 93 35.11 -45.30 -20.67
CA GLU A 93 35.63 -43.96 -20.36
C GLU A 93 34.79 -42.89 -21.07
N ASP A 94 34.48 -43.08 -22.36
CA ASP A 94 33.61 -42.16 -23.13
C ASP A 94 32.19 -42.06 -22.52
N TYR A 95 31.60 -43.19 -22.13
CA TYR A 95 30.29 -43.21 -21.46
C TYR A 95 30.32 -42.53 -20.09
N ALA A 96 31.40 -42.71 -19.31
CA ALA A 96 31.55 -42.07 -18.00
C ALA A 96 31.73 -40.55 -18.12
N GLU A 97 32.47 -40.09 -19.13
CA GLU A 97 32.62 -38.67 -19.44
C GLU A 97 31.30 -38.04 -19.88
N GLU A 98 30.52 -38.72 -20.72
CA GLU A 98 29.22 -38.23 -21.19
C GLU A 98 28.20 -38.13 -20.05
N LEU A 99 28.15 -39.13 -19.15
CA LEU A 99 27.36 -39.10 -17.92
C LEU A 99 27.79 -37.96 -16.98
N ALA A 100 29.10 -37.74 -16.81
CA ALA A 100 29.61 -36.64 -16.00
C ALA A 100 29.25 -35.27 -16.58
N GLN A 101 29.31 -35.12 -17.90
CA GLN A 101 28.89 -33.89 -18.59
C GLN A 101 27.38 -33.65 -18.46
N GLN A 102 26.54 -34.68 -18.60
CA GLN A 102 25.10 -34.57 -18.39
C GLN A 102 24.76 -34.21 -16.93
N ARG A 103 25.42 -34.85 -15.97
CA ARG A 103 25.29 -34.54 -14.54
C ARG A 103 25.62 -33.08 -14.25
N HIS A 104 26.75 -32.61 -14.76
CA HIS A 104 27.19 -31.22 -14.59
C HIS A 104 26.27 -30.20 -15.28
N LYS A 105 25.68 -30.53 -16.43
CA LYS A 105 24.64 -29.70 -17.07
C LYS A 105 23.38 -29.62 -16.21
N LEU A 106 22.93 -30.75 -15.66
CA LEU A 106 21.80 -30.82 -14.72
C LEU A 106 22.07 -30.00 -13.45
N ASP A 107 23.25 -30.15 -12.84
CA ASP A 107 23.64 -29.41 -11.65
C ASP A 107 23.62 -27.89 -11.91
N LYS A 108 24.10 -27.44 -13.08
CA LYS A 108 24.02 -26.02 -13.49
C LYS A 108 22.58 -25.52 -13.68
N VAL A 109 21.69 -26.34 -14.24
CA VAL A 109 20.28 -25.97 -14.40
C VAL A 109 19.60 -25.88 -13.03
N VAL A 110 19.88 -26.82 -12.13
CA VAL A 110 19.37 -26.81 -10.75
C VAL A 110 19.88 -25.58 -10.00
N GLU A 111 21.16 -25.23 -10.13
CA GLU A 111 21.75 -24.04 -9.52
C GLU A 111 21.10 -22.75 -10.07
N ALA A 112 20.94 -22.65 -11.40
CA ALA A 112 20.28 -21.51 -12.02
C ALA A 112 18.81 -21.36 -11.56
N LEU A 113 18.10 -22.48 -11.42
CA LEU A 113 16.72 -22.47 -10.92
C LEU A 113 16.65 -22.05 -9.45
N GLN A 114 17.57 -22.52 -8.60
CA GLN A 114 17.67 -22.09 -7.21
C GLN A 114 17.95 -20.59 -7.10
N GLN A 115 18.87 -20.05 -7.92
CA GLN A 115 19.15 -18.62 -7.99
C GLN A 115 17.94 -17.82 -8.46
N ALA A 116 17.21 -18.31 -9.46
CA ALA A 116 15.99 -17.66 -9.95
C ALA A 116 14.89 -17.63 -8.88
N ILE A 117 14.69 -18.71 -8.13
CA ILE A 117 13.71 -18.78 -7.04
C ILE A 117 14.09 -17.80 -5.92
N ALA A 118 15.37 -17.77 -5.53
CA ALA A 118 15.87 -16.82 -4.52
C ALA A 118 15.68 -15.37 -5.00
N GLY A 119 16.07 -15.06 -6.24
CA GLY A 119 15.89 -13.73 -6.83
C GLY A 119 14.43 -13.30 -6.91
N PHE A 120 13.51 -14.23 -7.19
CA PHE A 120 12.07 -13.94 -7.17
C PHE A 120 11.55 -13.63 -5.77
N ALA A 121 12.01 -14.34 -4.75
CA ALA A 121 11.64 -14.07 -3.37
C ALA A 121 12.10 -12.66 -2.93
N ASP A 122 13.34 -12.29 -3.27
CA ASP A 122 13.89 -10.97 -2.98
C ASP A 122 13.17 -9.85 -3.74
N ALA A 123 12.88 -10.08 -5.03
CA ALA A 123 12.13 -9.13 -5.85
C ALA A 123 10.71 -8.90 -5.32
N ARG A 124 10.04 -9.97 -4.90
CA ARG A 124 8.71 -9.89 -4.28
C ARG A 124 8.74 -9.10 -2.98
N GLU A 125 9.73 -9.35 -2.14
CA GLU A 125 9.89 -8.65 -0.86
C GLU A 125 10.16 -7.17 -1.07
N LYS A 126 11.07 -6.84 -2.00
CA LYS A 126 11.35 -5.44 -2.37
C LYS A 126 10.11 -4.74 -2.92
N PHE A 127 9.39 -5.39 -3.84
CA PHE A 127 8.16 -4.84 -4.41
C PHE A 127 7.11 -4.57 -3.32
N ARG A 128 6.95 -5.48 -2.36
CA ARG A 128 6.04 -5.27 -1.21
C ARG A 128 6.43 -4.01 -0.43
N ARG A 129 7.70 -3.87 -0.05
CA ARG A 129 8.17 -2.69 0.71
C ARG A 129 7.98 -1.39 -0.07
N ASP A 130 8.38 -1.37 -1.33
CA ASP A 130 8.26 -0.19 -2.20
C ASP A 130 6.78 0.22 -2.38
N PHE A 131 5.90 -0.76 -2.51
CA PHE A 131 4.46 -0.54 -2.62
C PHE A 131 3.86 0.00 -1.32
N GLU A 132 4.21 -0.57 -0.16
CA GLU A 132 3.71 -0.11 1.14
C GLU A 132 4.12 1.35 1.42
N VAL A 133 5.39 1.70 1.17
CA VAL A 133 5.86 3.09 1.30
C VAL A 133 5.10 4.03 0.37
N SER A 134 4.90 3.62 -0.89
CA SER A 134 4.18 4.41 -1.88
C SER A 134 2.70 4.59 -1.51
N ALA A 135 2.05 3.55 -0.99
CA ALA A 135 0.66 3.57 -0.57
C ALA A 135 0.45 4.51 0.62
N VAL A 136 1.31 4.46 1.65
CA VAL A 136 1.24 5.37 2.80
C VAL A 136 1.43 6.82 2.36
N LYS A 137 2.39 7.07 1.46
CA LYS A 137 2.61 8.42 0.90
C LYS A 137 1.36 8.93 0.18
N LEU A 138 0.75 8.11 -0.66
CA LEU A 138 -0.46 8.50 -1.40
C LEU A 138 -1.62 8.83 -0.45
N VAL A 139 -1.86 7.98 0.56
CA VAL A 139 -2.92 8.20 1.56
C VAL A 139 -2.66 9.50 2.32
N TYR A 140 -1.41 9.75 2.72
CA TYR A 140 -1.04 10.99 3.41
C TYR A 140 -1.31 12.23 2.55
N GLU A 141 -0.94 12.22 1.28
CA GLU A 141 -1.20 13.33 0.35
C GLU A 141 -2.71 13.58 0.15
N ILE A 142 -3.49 12.50 0.00
CA ILE A 142 -4.95 12.59 -0.14
C ILE A 142 -5.58 13.16 1.14
N ALA A 143 -5.24 12.60 2.30
CA ALA A 143 -5.75 13.07 3.59
C ALA A 143 -5.42 14.55 3.82
N THR A 144 -4.18 14.94 3.55
CA THR A 144 -3.72 16.33 3.63
C THR A 144 -4.58 17.24 2.75
N LYS A 145 -4.78 16.90 1.48
CA LYS A 145 -5.62 17.68 0.55
C LYS A 145 -7.06 17.82 1.02
N VAL A 146 -7.66 16.73 1.50
CA VAL A 146 -9.06 16.72 1.96
C VAL A 146 -9.21 17.59 3.21
N ILE A 147 -8.30 17.44 4.18
CA ILE A 147 -8.32 18.21 5.43
C ILE A 147 -8.17 19.70 5.14
N HIS A 148 -7.18 20.12 4.34
CA HIS A 148 -7.00 21.53 3.98
C HIS A 148 -8.22 22.13 3.30
N LYS A 149 -8.91 21.35 2.46
CA LYS A 149 -10.16 21.78 1.84
C LYS A 149 -11.29 21.94 2.86
N GLU A 150 -11.39 21.04 3.82
CA GLU A 150 -12.42 21.12 4.87
C GLU A 150 -12.16 22.29 5.82
N LEU A 151 -10.90 22.55 6.20
CA LEU A 151 -10.52 23.73 6.99
C LEU A 151 -10.89 25.05 6.30
N ALA A 152 -10.79 25.09 4.98
CA ALA A 152 -11.23 26.25 4.20
C ALA A 152 -12.76 26.43 4.20
N THR A 153 -13.53 25.34 4.36
CA THR A 153 -14.99 25.33 4.15
C THR A 153 -15.78 25.29 5.46
N SER A 154 -15.18 24.85 6.56
CA SER A 154 -15.86 24.55 7.83
C SER A 154 -15.11 25.21 9.00
N PRO A 155 -15.47 26.44 9.41
CA PRO A 155 -14.79 27.15 10.50
C PRO A 155 -15.03 26.51 11.87
N ASP A 156 -16.08 25.68 12.04
CA ASP A 156 -16.40 24.97 13.29
C ASP A 156 -15.30 24.03 13.79
N ILE A 157 -14.34 23.65 12.93
CA ILE A 157 -13.26 22.74 13.29
C ILE A 157 -12.44 23.29 14.47
N ILE A 158 -12.22 24.61 14.52
CA ILE A 158 -11.46 25.24 15.61
C ILE A 158 -12.15 25.06 16.98
N LEU A 159 -13.49 25.11 17.02
CA LEU A 159 -14.27 24.92 18.25
C LEU A 159 -14.04 23.52 18.80
N TYR A 160 -14.15 22.52 17.91
CA TYR A 160 -13.89 21.13 18.25
C TYR A 160 -12.44 20.94 18.73
N GLN A 161 -11.48 21.53 18.00
CA GLN A 161 -10.07 21.38 18.31
C GLN A 161 -9.74 21.93 19.69
N ILE A 162 -10.23 23.12 20.03
CA ILE A 162 -10.03 23.73 21.35
C ILE A 162 -10.68 22.88 22.44
N GLN A 163 -11.92 22.43 22.25
CA GLN A 163 -12.60 21.59 23.23
C GLN A 163 -11.88 20.26 23.46
N GLU A 164 -11.33 19.65 22.41
CA GLU A 164 -10.57 18.40 22.51
C GLU A 164 -9.24 18.60 23.25
N THR A 165 -8.51 19.67 22.93
CA THR A 165 -7.23 19.97 23.59
C THR A 165 -7.43 20.33 25.06
N LEU A 166 -8.46 21.11 25.40
CA LEU A 166 -8.73 21.51 26.79
C LEU A 166 -9.13 20.33 27.70
N LYS A 167 -9.77 19.28 27.17
CA LYS A 167 -10.10 18.06 27.96
C LYS A 167 -8.88 17.38 28.56
N ASN A 168 -7.70 17.56 27.95
CA ASN A 168 -6.47 16.94 28.39
C ASN A 168 -5.66 17.83 29.36
N ILE A 169 -6.16 19.04 29.65
CA ILE A 169 -5.48 20.05 30.46
C ILE A 169 -6.18 20.18 31.82
N ALA A 170 -5.40 20.26 32.91
CA ALA A 170 -5.92 20.37 34.27
C ALA A 170 -6.47 21.78 34.59
N ASP A 171 -7.51 21.85 35.43
CA ASP A 171 -8.40 23.01 35.64
C ASP A 171 -7.78 24.29 36.26
N ASP A 172 -6.54 24.25 36.78
CA ASP A 172 -6.00 25.34 37.63
C ASP A 172 -4.88 26.20 37.00
N ALA A 173 -4.60 26.04 35.70
CA ALA A 173 -3.58 26.84 35.03
C ALA A 173 -4.14 28.11 34.37
N GLU A 174 -3.35 29.18 34.32
CA GLU A 174 -3.57 30.26 33.35
C GLU A 174 -3.38 29.67 31.94
N ILE A 175 -4.44 29.71 31.12
CA ILE A 175 -4.46 29.10 29.78
C ILE A 175 -4.46 30.20 28.72
N ARG A 176 -3.53 30.11 27.76
CA ARG A 176 -3.50 30.96 26.57
C ARG A 176 -3.64 30.11 25.32
N ILE A 177 -4.69 30.36 24.55
CA ILE A 177 -4.98 29.67 23.29
C ILE A 177 -4.56 30.58 22.15
N ARG A 178 -3.54 30.18 21.40
CA ARG A 178 -3.11 30.86 20.17
C ARG A 178 -3.79 30.21 18.96
N CYS A 179 -4.42 31.00 18.11
CA CYS A 179 -5.05 30.53 16.88
C CYS A 179 -4.92 31.54 15.75
N HIS A 180 -5.19 31.11 14.51
CA HIS A 180 -5.14 31.99 13.35
C HIS A 180 -6.08 33.20 13.52
N PRO A 181 -5.71 34.42 13.09
CA PRO A 181 -6.56 35.62 13.27
C PRO A 181 -7.99 35.47 12.74
N ALA A 182 -8.16 34.85 11.57
CA ALA A 182 -9.49 34.59 11.01
C ALA A 182 -10.36 33.66 11.88
N ASP A 183 -9.74 32.72 12.60
CA ASP A 183 -10.47 31.81 13.47
C ASP A 183 -10.71 32.46 14.84
N HIS A 184 -9.80 33.32 15.32
CA HIS A 184 -10.06 34.19 16.46
C HIS A 184 -11.30 35.07 16.22
N ASP A 185 -11.43 35.68 15.05
CA ASP A 185 -12.58 36.51 14.70
C ASP A 185 -13.88 35.71 14.62
N TYR A 186 -13.81 34.45 14.18
CA TYR A 186 -14.93 33.51 14.21
C TYR A 186 -15.33 33.16 15.64
N LEU A 187 -14.36 32.74 16.47
CA LEU A 187 -14.58 32.40 17.88
C LEU A 187 -15.17 33.57 18.68
N ALA A 188 -14.78 34.80 18.37
CA ALA A 188 -15.31 35.99 19.02
C ALA A 188 -16.80 36.25 18.70
N GLN A 189 -17.29 35.76 17.56
CA GLN A 189 -18.71 35.86 17.18
C GLN A 189 -19.56 34.76 17.81
N GLU A 190 -18.96 33.62 18.16
CA GLU A 190 -19.60 32.47 18.79
C GLU A 190 -19.80 32.66 20.29
N THR A 191 -20.92 33.30 20.64
CA THR A 191 -21.25 33.69 22.03
C THR A 191 -21.37 32.50 22.97
N GLU A 192 -21.94 31.38 22.50
CA GLU A 192 -22.08 30.15 23.29
C GLU A 192 -20.72 29.57 23.68
N PHE A 193 -19.77 29.55 22.74
CA PHE A 193 -18.42 29.06 22.99
C PHE A 193 -17.67 29.91 24.00
N ILE A 194 -17.70 31.24 23.86
CA ILE A 194 -17.03 32.16 24.79
C ILE A 194 -17.63 32.03 26.20
N THR A 195 -18.96 31.92 26.30
CA THR A 195 -19.64 31.74 27.59
C THR A 195 -19.24 30.42 28.25
N TRP A 196 -19.20 29.32 27.48
CA TRP A 196 -18.71 28.04 27.96
C TRP A 196 -17.26 28.13 28.43
N LEU A 197 -16.38 28.73 27.61
CA LEU A 197 -14.95 28.86 27.90
C LEU A 197 -14.70 29.64 29.19
N GLN A 198 -15.42 30.75 29.41
CA GLN A 198 -15.28 31.57 30.62
C GLN A 198 -15.84 30.87 31.88
N ASN A 199 -16.92 30.10 31.75
CA ASN A 199 -17.52 29.37 32.86
C ASN A 199 -16.65 28.17 33.30
N THR A 200 -16.03 27.48 32.35
CA THR A 200 -15.18 26.31 32.64
C THR A 200 -13.74 26.71 32.97
N TYR A 201 -13.19 27.71 32.26
CA TYR A 201 -11.81 28.17 32.41
C TYR A 201 -11.74 29.71 32.56
N PRO A 202 -11.98 30.26 33.76
CA PRO A 202 -12.08 31.71 33.98
C PRO A 202 -10.80 32.50 33.64
N ALA A 203 -9.64 31.85 33.73
CA ALA A 203 -8.34 32.43 33.42
C ALA A 203 -7.90 32.21 31.95
N CYS A 204 -8.76 31.65 31.10
CA CYS A 204 -8.43 31.35 29.71
C CYS A 204 -8.51 32.60 28.82
N ARG A 205 -7.54 32.77 27.92
CA ARG A 205 -7.54 33.84 26.92
C ARG A 205 -7.20 33.29 25.53
N VAL A 206 -7.98 33.70 24.53
CA VAL A 206 -7.70 33.42 23.12
C VAL A 206 -6.91 34.59 22.53
N VAL A 207 -5.84 34.32 21.79
CA VAL A 207 -4.93 35.31 21.22
C VAL A 207 -4.72 35.00 19.73
N PRO A 208 -4.86 35.99 18.83
CA PRO A 208 -4.60 35.79 17.41
C PRO A 208 -3.09 35.67 17.14
N ASP A 209 -2.72 34.77 16.24
CA ASP A 209 -1.35 34.46 15.87
C ASP A 209 -1.26 33.91 14.44
N GLU A 210 -0.53 34.61 13.56
CA GLU A 210 -0.35 34.24 12.15
C GLU A 210 0.55 33.02 11.94
N SER A 211 1.34 32.61 12.95
CA SER A 211 2.16 31.39 12.85
C SER A 211 1.32 30.10 12.93
N VAL A 212 0.07 30.20 13.39
CA VAL A 212 -0.86 29.07 13.53
C VAL A 212 -1.74 28.97 12.29
N GLY A 213 -1.74 27.81 11.64
CA GLY A 213 -2.61 27.52 10.51
C GLY A 213 -4.10 27.50 10.90
N ARG A 214 -4.98 27.70 9.91
CA ARG A 214 -6.43 27.71 10.14
C ARG A 214 -6.95 26.38 10.68
N GLY A 215 -7.87 26.44 11.63
CA GLY A 215 -8.49 25.31 12.33
C GLY A 215 -7.57 24.56 13.29
N GLY A 216 -6.32 25.00 13.45
CA GLY A 216 -5.41 24.57 14.49
C GLY A 216 -5.33 25.56 15.65
N CYS A 217 -4.89 25.08 16.82
CA CYS A 217 -4.58 25.94 17.95
C CYS A 217 -3.35 25.45 18.71
N ILE A 218 -2.65 26.37 19.37
CA ILE A 218 -1.59 26.06 20.34
C ILE A 218 -2.09 26.51 21.70
N VAL A 219 -2.11 25.60 22.67
CA VAL A 219 -2.56 25.89 24.03
C VAL A 219 -1.35 25.95 24.95
N GLU A 220 -1.07 27.14 25.45
CA GLU A 220 0.01 27.40 26.41
C GLU A 220 -0.58 27.42 27.82
N THR A 221 0.03 26.66 28.72
CA THR A 221 -0.26 26.66 30.16
C THR A 221 0.99 27.09 30.93
N ALA A 222 0.87 27.27 32.25
CA ALA A 222 2.01 27.65 33.10
C ALA A 222 3.18 26.64 33.07
N GLY A 223 2.94 25.37 32.71
CA GLY A 223 3.95 24.31 32.74
C GLY A 223 4.25 23.65 31.39
N GLU A 224 3.34 23.76 30.41
CA GLU A 224 3.42 23.00 29.16
C GLU A 224 2.78 23.74 27.98
N VAL A 225 3.28 23.47 26.77
CA VAL A 225 2.70 23.93 25.50
C VAL A 225 2.15 22.72 24.77
N HIS A 226 0.84 22.72 24.54
CA HIS A 226 0.14 21.70 23.77
C HIS A 226 -0.07 22.19 22.34
N ASP A 227 0.68 21.62 21.40
CA ASP A 227 0.51 21.87 19.98
C ASP A 227 -0.63 21.01 19.42
N ALA A 228 -1.74 21.65 19.11
CA ALA A 228 -2.89 21.04 18.44
C ALA A 228 -3.08 21.62 17.03
N THR A 229 -2.00 22.03 16.38
CA THR A 229 -2.01 22.37 14.95
C THR A 229 -2.34 21.14 14.09
N ILE A 230 -2.98 21.38 12.95
CA ILE A 230 -3.36 20.29 12.04
C ILE A 230 -2.11 19.66 11.43
N GLU A 231 -1.09 20.47 11.17
CA GLU A 231 0.21 20.06 10.65
C GLU A 231 0.92 19.08 11.60
N SER A 232 0.93 19.39 12.90
CA SER A 232 1.55 18.54 13.93
C SER A 232 0.80 17.20 14.07
N GLN A 233 -0.54 17.23 14.07
CA GLN A 233 -1.36 16.02 14.09
C GLN A 233 -1.15 15.15 12.85
N LEU A 234 -1.11 15.75 11.66
CA LEU A 234 -0.83 15.04 10.41
C LEU A 234 0.59 14.43 10.41
N ALA A 235 1.58 15.15 10.93
CA ALA A 235 2.94 14.65 11.05
C ALA A 235 3.02 13.43 11.97
N GLU A 236 2.31 13.44 13.10
CA GLU A 236 2.29 12.30 14.03
C GLU A 236 1.59 11.08 13.42
N ILE A 237 0.47 11.28 12.71
CA ILE A 237 -0.20 10.20 11.95
C ILE A 237 0.76 9.61 10.92
N ARG A 238 1.47 10.45 10.16
CA ARG A 238 2.44 9.98 9.16
C ARG A 238 3.54 9.14 9.79
N LYS A 239 4.09 9.59 10.92
CA LYS A 239 5.14 8.88 11.66
C LYS A 239 4.64 7.51 12.17
N HIS A 240 3.42 7.46 12.69
CA HIS A 240 2.81 6.20 13.14
C HIS A 240 2.55 5.23 11.98
N LEU A 241 2.10 5.73 10.84
CA LEU A 241 1.89 4.92 9.65
C LEU A 241 3.21 4.39 9.08
N SER A 242 4.26 5.21 9.03
CA SER A 242 5.57 4.77 8.53
C SER A 242 6.25 3.78 9.47
N ALA A 243 6.16 3.98 10.80
CA ALA A 243 6.71 3.04 11.77
C ALA A 243 6.10 1.64 11.63
N LYS A 244 4.80 1.55 11.33
CA LYS A 244 4.15 0.27 11.07
C LYS A 244 4.60 -0.40 9.78
N VAL A 245 4.91 0.36 8.73
CA VAL A 245 5.49 -0.20 7.50
C VAL A 245 6.87 -0.78 7.79
N GLU A 246 7.67 -0.12 8.64
CA GLU A 246 8.99 -0.62 9.04
C GLU A 246 8.92 -1.86 9.94
N GLU A 247 7.89 -2.00 10.80
CA GLU A 247 7.70 -3.18 11.66
C GLU A 247 7.30 -4.45 10.90
N HIS A 248 6.71 -4.29 9.70
CA HIS A 248 6.31 -5.39 8.81
C HIS A 248 7.28 -5.63 7.63
N ALA A 249 8.35 -4.83 7.53
CA ALA A 249 9.41 -4.94 6.54
C ALA A 249 10.53 -5.90 6.96
#